data_AF-A0A9E4C5J5-F1
#
_entry.id   AF-A0A9E4C5J5-F1
#
_cell.length_a   1.000
_cell.length_b   1.000
_cell.length_c   1.000
_cell.angle_alpha   90.00
_cell.angle_beta   90.00
_cell.angle_gamma   90.00
#
_symmetry.space_group_name_H-M   'P 1'
#
loop_
_entity.id
_entity.type
_entity.pdbx_description
1 polymer ?
#
loop_
_entity_poly.entity_id
_entity_poly.type
_entity_poly.pdbx_seq_one_letter_code
_entity_poly.pdbx_strand_id
1 'polypeptide(L)'
;PYFLSERRLLLYAKDEEITEVTARFPDKSSMKLERFGDTWRFLTPEGREAEPGNVNDLVGALRDFEREGEAEPGEAPDFKDFIVELSGRDIRHGEWGPFRFAGKEGSEFMYMREGGKTYRITKKWNEDKLPKSLKDWEKEKQAEEGTS
;
A
#
# COMPACT_ATOMS: atom_id res chain seq x y z
N PRO A 1 11.10 -25.00 -3.72
CA PRO A 1 10.65 -24.18 -2.58
C PRO A 1 11.26 -22.78 -2.66
N TYR A 2 10.48 -21.78 -3.07
CA TYR A 2 10.91 -20.38 -2.98
C TYR A 2 10.88 -20.00 -1.51
N PHE A 3 12.06 -19.83 -0.90
CA PHE A 3 12.17 -19.29 0.45
C PHE A 3 11.78 -17.82 0.39
N LEU A 4 10.69 -17.45 1.05
CA LEU A 4 10.33 -16.05 1.25
C LEU A 4 11.39 -15.44 2.17
N SER A 5 11.95 -14.30 1.78
CA SER A 5 12.94 -13.57 2.59
C SER A 5 12.30 -13.15 3.93
N GLU A 6 12.98 -13.41 5.05
CA GLU A 6 12.53 -12.95 6.39
C GLU A 6 12.46 -11.43 6.49
N ARG A 7 13.03 -10.72 5.52
CA ARG A 7 13.02 -9.26 5.44
C ARG A 7 11.71 -8.73 4.85
N ARG A 8 10.89 -9.57 4.23
CA ARG A 8 9.62 -9.15 3.63
C ARG A 8 8.68 -8.60 4.67
N LEU A 9 7.99 -7.53 4.30
CA LEU A 9 6.97 -6.90 5.10
C LEU A 9 5.79 -7.84 5.35
N LEU A 10 5.36 -8.54 4.29
CA LEU A 10 4.24 -9.47 4.31
C LEU A 10 4.68 -10.82 3.76
N LEU A 11 4.20 -11.89 4.39
CA LEU A 11 4.59 -13.27 4.11
C LEU A 11 3.46 -14.07 3.49
N TYR A 12 2.81 -13.55 2.44
CA TYR A 12 1.87 -14.34 1.65
C TYR A 12 2.55 -14.99 0.44
N ALA A 13 2.02 -16.15 0.04
CA ALA A 13 2.57 -16.93 -1.06
C ALA A 13 2.00 -16.51 -2.42
N LYS A 14 0.76 -15.98 -2.43
CA LYS A 14 0.08 -15.55 -3.64
C LYS A 14 -0.77 -14.32 -3.40
N ASP A 15 -0.89 -13.49 -4.42
CA ASP A 15 -1.56 -12.19 -4.34
C ASP A 15 -3.07 -12.34 -4.05
N GLU A 16 -3.67 -13.49 -4.37
CA GLU A 16 -5.06 -13.82 -4.04
C GLU A 16 -5.28 -14.06 -2.54
N GLU A 17 -4.21 -14.23 -1.76
CA GLU A 17 -4.32 -14.39 -0.31
C GLU A 17 -4.64 -13.06 0.38
N ILE A 18 -4.34 -11.91 -0.24
CA ILE A 18 -4.77 -10.60 0.26
C ILE A 18 -6.25 -10.39 -0.08
N THR A 19 -7.07 -10.31 0.96
CA THR A 19 -8.53 -10.17 0.83
C THR A 19 -9.00 -8.74 1.07
N GLU A 20 -8.24 -7.95 1.83
CA GLU A 20 -8.60 -6.59 2.18
C GLU A 20 -7.37 -5.70 2.15
N VAL A 21 -7.51 -4.49 1.59
CA VAL A 21 -6.51 -3.43 1.67
C VAL A 21 -7.19 -2.15 2.11
N THR A 22 -6.63 -1.51 3.13
CA THR A 22 -7.01 -0.18 3.59
C THR A 22 -5.82 0.75 3.40
N ALA A 23 -6.08 1.92 2.84
CA ALA A 23 -5.12 3.01 2.77
C ALA A 23 -5.69 4.25 3.46
N ARG A 24 -4.87 4.89 4.28
CA ARG A 24 -5.16 6.21 4.87
C ARG A 24 -4.12 7.20 4.38
N PHE A 25 -4.56 8.41 4.05
CA PHE A 25 -3.72 9.45 3.48
C PHE A 25 -3.56 10.64 4.45
N PRO A 26 -2.58 11.54 4.24
CA PRO A 26 -2.34 12.71 5.10
C PRO A 26 -3.52 13.67 5.19
N ASP A 27 -4.28 13.80 4.10
CA ASP A 27 -5.49 14.62 4.02
C ASP A 27 -6.68 14.03 4.79
N LYS A 28 -6.47 12.91 5.50
CA LYS A 28 -7.44 12.12 6.26
C LYS A 28 -8.45 11.39 5.38
N SER A 29 -8.32 11.44 4.06
CA SER A 29 -9.06 10.53 3.19
C SER A 29 -8.59 9.10 3.43
N SER A 30 -9.49 8.17 3.18
CA SER A 30 -9.21 6.76 3.29
C SER A 30 -9.95 5.99 2.22
N MET A 31 -9.38 4.84 1.89
CA MET A 31 -10.07 3.81 1.15
C MET A 31 -9.96 2.48 1.85
N LYS A 32 -11.00 1.70 1.68
CA LYS A 32 -11.06 0.30 2.06
C LYS A 32 -11.54 -0.49 0.86
N LEU A 33 -10.76 -1.47 0.45
CA LEU A 33 -11.06 -2.35 -0.67
C LEU A 33 -11.15 -3.79 -0.18
N GLU A 34 -12.11 -4.50 -0.75
CA GLU A 34 -12.26 -5.95 -0.58
C GLU A 34 -12.08 -6.64 -1.92
N ARG A 35 -11.37 -7.76 -1.90
CA ARG A 35 -11.21 -8.64 -3.06
C ARG A 35 -12.49 -9.46 -3.24
N PHE A 36 -13.05 -9.40 -4.44
CA PHE A 36 -14.18 -10.22 -4.87
C PHE A 36 -13.77 -11.00 -6.13
N GLY A 37 -13.39 -12.27 -5.94
CA GLY A 37 -12.77 -13.08 -6.99
C GLY A 37 -11.47 -12.46 -7.49
N ASP A 38 -11.43 -12.13 -8.79
CA ASP A 38 -10.28 -11.51 -9.45
C ASP A 38 -10.37 -9.97 -9.51
N THR A 39 -11.37 -9.38 -8.82
CA THR A 39 -11.64 -7.94 -8.83
C THR A 39 -11.54 -7.33 -7.44
N TRP A 40 -11.41 -6.00 -7.40
CA TRP A 40 -11.42 -5.22 -6.17
C TRP A 40 -12.63 -4.28 -6.14
N ARG A 41 -13.25 -4.16 -4.97
CA ARG A 41 -14.41 -3.28 -4.74
C ARG A 41 -14.13 -2.35 -3.58
N PHE A 42 -14.50 -1.08 -3.73
CA PHE A 42 -14.48 -0.16 -2.59
C PHE A 42 -15.60 -0.51 -1.61
N LEU A 43 -15.20 -0.82 -0.38
CA LEU A 43 -16.06 -0.74 0.80
C LEU A 43 -16.14 0.70 1.32
N THR A 44 -15.09 1.48 1.13
CA THR A 44 -15.07 2.90 1.47
C THR A 44 -14.15 3.62 0.49
N PRO A 45 -14.58 4.75 -0.11
CA PRO A 45 -15.96 5.23 -0.15
C PRO A 45 -16.86 4.26 -0.93
N GLU A 46 -18.08 4.01 -0.43
CA GLU A 46 -19.03 3.13 -1.11
C GLU A 46 -19.45 3.68 -2.50
N GLY A 47 -19.85 2.78 -3.40
CA GLY A 47 -20.38 3.15 -4.72
C GLY A 47 -19.33 3.62 -5.74
N ARG A 48 -18.03 3.46 -5.43
CA ARG A 48 -16.93 3.70 -6.38
C ARG A 48 -16.38 2.39 -6.94
N GLU A 49 -15.87 2.44 -8.16
CA GLU A 49 -15.13 1.34 -8.78
C GLU A 49 -13.63 1.56 -8.60
N ALA A 50 -12.93 0.53 -8.14
CA ALA A 50 -11.48 0.53 -8.07
C ALA A 50 -10.90 0.31 -9.46
N GLU A 51 -9.79 0.99 -9.77
CA GLU A 51 -8.96 0.69 -10.93
C GLU A 51 -8.16 -0.59 -10.63
N PRO A 52 -8.52 -1.76 -11.19
CA PRO A 52 -7.95 -3.03 -10.77
C PRO A 52 -6.45 -3.10 -11.02
N GLY A 53 -5.95 -2.43 -12.07
CA GLY A 53 -4.52 -2.38 -12.36
C GLY A 53 -3.71 -1.80 -11.21
N ASN A 54 -4.15 -0.68 -10.64
CA ASN A 54 -3.43 0.02 -9.59
C ASN A 54 -3.49 -0.72 -8.25
N VAL A 55 -4.63 -1.35 -7.93
CA VAL A 55 -4.75 -2.17 -6.72
C VAL A 55 -3.89 -3.42 -6.82
N ASN A 56 -3.90 -4.10 -7.97
CA ASN A 56 -3.08 -5.30 -8.19
C ASN A 56 -1.58 -4.96 -8.18
N ASP A 57 -1.19 -3.82 -8.71
CA ASP A 57 0.19 -3.34 -8.66
C ASP A 57 0.67 -3.13 -7.22
N LEU A 58 -0.15 -2.54 -6.34
CA LEU A 58 0.22 -2.46 -4.92
C LEU A 58 0.29 -3.85 -4.30
N VAL A 59 -0.72 -4.69 -4.52
CA VAL A 59 -0.75 -6.04 -3.92
C VAL A 59 0.41 -6.88 -4.42
N GLY A 60 0.90 -6.69 -5.64
CA GLY A 60 2.17 -7.29 -6.06
C GLY A 60 3.36 -6.71 -5.29
N ALA A 61 3.45 -5.38 -5.19
CA ALA A 61 4.57 -4.69 -4.54
C ALA A 61 4.68 -4.97 -3.04
N LEU A 62 3.57 -5.17 -2.33
CA LEU A 62 3.54 -5.48 -0.90
C LEU A 62 4.35 -6.74 -0.54
N ARG A 63 4.46 -7.69 -1.47
CA ARG A 63 5.27 -8.91 -1.34
C ARG A 63 6.76 -8.64 -1.47
N ASP A 64 7.10 -7.60 -2.21
CA ASP A 64 8.46 -7.25 -2.59
C ASP A 64 9.02 -6.14 -1.68
N PHE A 65 8.20 -5.57 -0.79
CA PHE A 65 8.66 -4.67 0.26
C PHE A 65 9.52 -5.43 1.26
N GLU A 66 10.82 -5.14 1.26
CA GLU A 66 11.79 -5.72 2.18
C GLU A 66 12.40 -4.67 3.11
N ARG A 67 12.53 -5.04 4.38
CA ARG A 67 13.21 -4.26 5.42
C ARG A 67 14.72 -4.41 5.22
N GLU A 68 15.39 -3.29 4.98
CA GLU A 68 16.86 -3.21 4.96
C GLU A 68 17.46 -3.19 6.38
N GLY A 69 16.63 -2.83 7.36
CA GLY A 69 17.00 -2.74 8.77
C GLY A 69 16.21 -1.65 9.48
N GLU A 70 16.36 -1.56 10.79
CA GLU A 70 15.86 -0.43 11.57
C GLU A 70 16.61 0.85 11.13
N ALA A 71 15.93 1.99 11.11
CA ALA A 71 16.51 3.29 10.79
C ALA A 71 17.22 3.84 12.04
N GLU A 72 18.37 4.48 11.85
CA GLU A 72 19.12 5.09 12.94
C GLU A 72 18.39 6.33 13.49
N PRO A 73 18.62 6.71 14.77
CA PRO A 73 18.07 7.93 15.33
C PRO A 73 18.40 9.17 14.48
N GLY A 74 17.37 9.90 14.04
CA GLY A 74 17.51 11.10 13.20
C GLY A 74 17.66 10.85 11.70
N GLU A 75 17.71 9.59 11.25
CA GLU A 75 17.77 9.26 9.83
C GLU A 75 16.44 9.50 9.11
N ALA A 76 15.35 9.03 9.73
CA ALA A 76 14.01 9.02 9.18
C ALA A 76 13.30 10.39 9.23
N PRO A 77 12.37 10.67 8.29
CA PRO A 77 11.57 11.88 8.32
C PRO A 77 10.57 11.88 9.48
N ASP A 78 10.02 13.06 9.78
CA ASP A 78 8.84 13.18 10.66
C ASP A 78 7.62 12.60 9.91
N PHE A 79 7.02 11.55 10.46
CA PHE A 79 5.86 10.86 9.88
C PHE A 79 4.54 11.65 10.00
N LYS A 80 4.59 12.97 10.25
CA LYS A 80 3.42 13.86 10.21
C LYS A 80 2.84 13.95 8.80
N ASP A 81 3.70 14.03 7.79
CA ASP A 81 3.34 14.16 6.38
C ASP A 81 3.79 12.90 5.61
N PHE A 82 3.31 11.75 6.07
CA PHE A 82 3.61 10.45 5.46
C PHE A 82 2.98 10.34 4.06
N ILE A 83 3.37 9.37 3.23
CA ILE A 83 2.78 9.16 1.90
C ILE A 83 1.43 8.46 2.03
N VAL A 84 1.45 7.29 2.69
CA VAL A 84 0.27 6.46 2.94
C VAL A 84 0.48 5.59 4.17
N GLU A 85 -0.61 5.26 4.86
CA GLU A 85 -0.65 4.22 5.87
C GLU A 85 -1.47 3.06 5.33
N LEU A 86 -0.84 1.89 5.20
CA LEU A 86 -1.45 0.68 4.67
C LEU A 86 -1.73 -0.31 5.79
N SER A 87 -2.91 -0.92 5.76
CA SER A 87 -3.28 -2.06 6.59
C SER A 87 -4.19 -2.98 5.79
N GLY A 88 -4.45 -4.18 6.28
CA GLY A 88 -5.38 -5.06 5.58
C GLY A 88 -5.48 -6.43 6.20
N ARG A 89 -5.96 -7.38 5.39
CA ARG A 89 -6.16 -8.77 5.81
C ARG A 89 -5.70 -9.72 4.72
N ASP A 90 -5.09 -10.82 5.13
CA ASP A 90 -4.86 -11.98 4.31
C ASP A 90 -5.43 -13.26 4.94
N ILE A 91 -5.66 -14.29 4.13
CA ILE A 91 -6.32 -15.54 4.52
C ILE A 91 -5.49 -16.34 5.54
N ARG A 92 -4.16 -16.25 5.50
CA ARG A 92 -3.26 -17.12 6.28
C ARG A 92 -2.85 -16.51 7.60
N HIS A 93 -2.50 -15.23 7.60
CA HIS A 93 -1.91 -14.53 8.73
C HIS A 93 -2.88 -13.55 9.40
N GLY A 94 -4.03 -13.30 8.79
CA GLY A 94 -5.06 -12.44 9.35
C GLY A 94 -4.76 -10.97 9.08
N GLU A 95 -4.88 -10.13 10.11
CA GLU A 95 -4.69 -8.68 9.96
C GLU A 95 -3.21 -8.31 9.93
N TRP A 96 -2.87 -7.33 9.10
CA TRP A 96 -1.52 -6.79 8.98
C TRP A 96 -1.51 -5.26 8.97
N GLY A 97 -0.34 -4.69 9.28
CA GLY A 97 -0.18 -3.26 9.49
C GLY A 97 -0.74 -2.79 10.84
N PRO A 98 -0.89 -1.47 11.05
CA PRO A 98 -0.66 -0.41 10.08
C PRO A 98 0.83 -0.18 9.78
N PHE A 99 1.14 -0.03 8.51
CA PHE A 99 2.45 0.36 7.99
C PHE A 99 2.37 1.78 7.45
N ARG A 100 3.05 2.72 8.12
CA ARG A 100 3.07 4.11 7.67
C ARG A 100 4.32 4.35 6.84
N PHE A 101 4.17 4.72 5.58
CA PHE A 101 5.28 4.94 4.66
C PHE A 101 5.57 6.43 4.48
N ALA A 102 6.84 6.82 4.48
CA ALA A 102 7.27 8.18 4.24
C ALA A 102 8.51 8.20 3.33
N GLY A 103 8.55 9.17 2.41
CA GLY A 103 9.71 9.44 1.58
C GLY A 103 10.61 10.50 2.24
N LYS A 104 11.90 10.47 1.91
CA LYS A 104 12.82 11.58 2.16
C LYS A 104 13.42 12.00 0.82
N GLU A 105 13.38 13.29 0.54
CA GLU A 105 13.98 13.84 -0.67
C GLU A 105 15.49 13.58 -0.68
N GLY A 106 16.04 13.23 -1.84
CA GLY A 106 17.46 12.87 -1.99
C GLY A 106 17.90 11.55 -1.33
N SER A 107 16.99 10.84 -0.65
CA SER A 107 17.28 9.53 -0.04
C SER A 107 17.06 8.39 -1.04
N GLU A 108 17.97 7.39 -1.01
CA GLU A 108 17.81 6.12 -1.74
C GLU A 108 16.83 5.16 -1.05
N PHE A 109 16.47 5.47 0.20
CA PHE A 109 15.51 4.74 1.00
C PHE A 109 14.21 5.52 1.14
N MET A 110 13.12 4.78 1.25
CA MET A 110 11.90 5.21 1.90
C MET A 110 11.86 4.61 3.32
N TYR A 111 11.03 5.16 4.17
CA TYR A 111 10.92 4.75 5.57
C TYR A 111 9.54 4.21 5.84
N MET A 112 9.47 3.11 6.57
CA MET A 112 8.21 2.54 7.03
C MET A 112 8.21 2.47 8.55
N ARG A 113 7.12 2.92 9.16
CA ARG A 113 6.91 2.85 10.61
C ARG A 113 5.83 1.83 10.95
N GLU A 114 6.16 0.95 11.89
CA GLU A 114 5.32 -0.11 12.43
C GLU A 114 5.65 -0.29 13.92
N GLY A 115 4.65 -0.38 14.79
CA GLY A 115 4.87 -0.72 16.20
C GLY A 115 5.81 0.24 16.96
N GLY A 116 5.90 1.50 16.52
CA GLY A 116 6.81 2.50 17.11
C GLY A 116 8.24 2.47 16.59
N LYS A 117 8.60 1.48 15.77
CA LYS A 117 9.90 1.38 15.10
C LYS A 117 9.84 1.93 13.69
N THR A 118 10.98 2.39 13.19
CA THR A 118 11.12 2.84 11.80
C THR A 118 12.13 1.95 11.09
N TYR A 119 11.80 1.53 9.88
CA TYR A 119 12.63 0.67 9.06
C TYR A 119 12.92 1.35 7.73
N ARG A 120 14.09 1.04 7.18
CA ARG A 120 14.47 1.42 5.82
C ARG A 120 13.90 0.39 4.84
N ILE A 121 13.34 0.89 3.76
CA ILE A 121 12.83 0.11 2.62
C ILE A 121 13.47 0.70 1.36
N THR A 122 13.86 -0.13 0.40
CA THR A 122 14.40 0.35 -0.88
C THR A 122 13.38 1.23 -1.60
N LYS A 123 13.78 2.42 -2.08
CA LYS A 123 12.86 3.37 -2.73
C LYS A 123 12.56 3.06 -4.20
N LYS A 124 13.60 2.68 -4.97
CA LYS A 124 13.64 2.66 -6.45
C LYS A 124 12.50 1.92 -7.16
N TRP A 125 11.87 0.94 -6.52
CA TRP A 125 10.76 0.16 -7.10
C TRP A 125 9.44 0.28 -6.32
N ASN A 126 9.50 0.83 -5.12
CA ASN A 126 8.41 0.74 -4.15
C ASN A 126 7.63 2.05 -4.05
N GLU A 127 8.28 3.20 -4.25
CA GLU A 127 7.62 4.50 -4.10
C GLU A 127 6.52 4.73 -5.13
N ASP A 128 6.73 4.35 -6.39
CA ASP A 128 5.73 4.52 -7.46
C ASP A 128 4.56 3.55 -7.35
N LYS A 129 4.69 2.51 -6.52
CA LYS A 129 3.63 1.51 -6.28
C LYS A 129 2.75 1.87 -5.09
N LEU A 130 3.18 2.83 -4.25
CA LEU A 130 2.34 3.34 -3.18
C LEU A 130 1.30 4.31 -3.75
N PRO A 131 0.01 4.18 -3.34
CA PRO A 131 -0.97 5.22 -3.64
C PRO A 131 -0.57 6.49 -2.89
N LYS A 132 -0.69 7.63 -3.56
CA LYS A 132 -0.45 8.96 -3.00
C LYS A 132 -1.77 9.66 -2.71
N SER A 133 -2.85 9.23 -3.34
CA SER A 133 -4.20 9.74 -3.11
C SER A 133 -5.28 8.70 -3.40
N LEU A 134 -6.49 8.97 -2.92
CA LEU A 134 -7.70 8.20 -3.27
C LEU A 134 -7.90 8.09 -4.79
N LYS A 135 -7.66 9.20 -5.51
CA LYS A 135 -7.92 9.29 -6.96
C LYS A 135 -7.05 8.35 -7.77
N ASP A 136 -5.86 8.00 -7.26
CA ASP A 136 -4.93 7.13 -7.97
C ASP A 136 -5.56 5.76 -8.25
N TRP A 137 -6.56 5.34 -7.46
CA TRP A 137 -7.15 4.00 -7.53
C TRP A 137 -8.64 4.03 -7.88
N GLU A 138 -9.20 5.19 -8.17
CA GLU A 138 -10.55 5.29 -8.67
C GLU A 138 -10.52 5.16 -10.18
N LYS A 139 -11.37 4.29 -10.71
CA LYS A 139 -11.59 4.25 -12.15
C LYS A 139 -12.21 5.57 -12.57
N GLU A 140 -11.58 6.25 -13.54
CA GLU A 140 -12.17 7.46 -14.10
C GLU A 140 -13.55 7.13 -14.68
N LYS A 141 -14.58 7.88 -14.26
CA LYS A 141 -15.85 7.84 -14.96
C LYS A 141 -15.58 8.35 -16.38
N GLN A 142 -15.63 7.48 -17.37
CA GLN A 142 -15.74 7.94 -18.75
C GLN A 142 -16.95 8.86 -18.79
N ALA A 143 -16.74 10.13 -19.13
CA ALA A 143 -17.85 11.00 -19.47
C ALA A 143 -18.55 10.29 -20.64
N GLU A 144 -19.80 9.88 -20.44
CA GLU A 144 -20.67 9.61 -21.58
C GLU A 144 -20.70 10.90 -22.39
N GLU A 145 -19.92 10.95 -23.47
CA GLU A 145 -20.14 11.91 -24.54
C GLU A 145 -21.51 11.58 -25.11
N GLY A 146 -22.55 12.11 -24.46
CA GLY A 146 -23.91 12.15 -24.98
C GLY A 146 -23.90 13.02 -26.22
N THR A 147 -23.55 12.43 -27.35
CA THR A 147 -23.93 12.95 -28.65
C THR A 147 -25.41 12.61 -28.83
N SER A 148 -26.27 13.60 -28.61
CA SER A 148 -27.62 13.66 -29.17
C SER A 148 -27.75 14.93 -29.98
#